data_AF-A0A968R5D2-F1
#
_entry.id   AF-A0A968R5D2-F1
#
_cell.length_a   1.000
_cell.length_b   1.000
_cell.length_c   1.000
_cell.angle_alpha   90.00
_cell.angle_beta   90.00
_cell.angle_gamma   90.00
#
_symmetry.space_group_name_H-M   'P 1'
#
loop_
_entity.id
_entity.type
_entity.pdbx_description
1 polymer ?
#
loop_
_entity_poly.entity_id
_entity_poly.type
_entity_poly.pdbx_seq_one_letter_code
_entity_poly.pdbx_strand_id
1 'polypeptide(L)'
;MTTPKIQSLYTDGACSGNPGPGGWGAVVCFADGNCHELGGGEPQTTNNRMEMQAAVAALEFFANSGQTEPVILYTDSEYLKNGITKWIKGWKNKGWKTSTGKDVVNQDLWHLLDKLNSRQVKWEHVRGHSGDFYNERCDEIARNFSRNLIPELKQAGTLPCKGATPPPLGSENTIVLEETDATGNKTIESYVITSDLLISDAAMMDSNADTLENLPREVRVQELRNLIETLHIADEVATKGYLITSSELADLMDVNASAVTSRGDNWVWRNWVVSRVRREGNQILWQLERIDHVSSAD
;
A
#
# COMPACT_ATOMS: atom_id res chain seq x y z
N MET A 1 -20.35 -26.70 -13.74
CA MET A 1 -20.78 -25.32 -13.43
C MET A 1 -19.84 -24.40 -14.18
N THR A 2 -20.35 -23.49 -14.99
CA THR A 2 -19.51 -22.51 -15.70
C THR A 2 -18.93 -21.53 -14.69
N THR A 3 -17.61 -21.49 -14.58
CA THR A 3 -16.91 -20.48 -13.77
C THR A 3 -17.36 -19.08 -14.24
N PRO A 4 -17.75 -18.18 -13.32
CA PRO A 4 -18.18 -16.85 -13.72
C PRO A 4 -17.04 -16.11 -14.43
N LYS A 5 -17.40 -15.28 -15.41
CA LYS A 5 -16.44 -14.50 -16.20
C LYS A 5 -15.75 -13.47 -15.30
N ILE A 6 -14.42 -13.40 -15.35
CA ILE A 6 -13.63 -12.37 -14.69
C ILE A 6 -13.80 -11.06 -15.46
N GLN A 7 -14.22 -10.01 -14.76
CA GLN A 7 -14.44 -8.67 -15.29
C GLN A 7 -13.22 -7.78 -15.11
N SER A 8 -12.64 -7.77 -13.91
CA SER A 8 -11.49 -6.93 -13.56
C SER A 8 -10.66 -7.56 -12.44
N LEU A 9 -9.40 -7.12 -12.38
CA LEU A 9 -8.42 -7.51 -11.36
C LEU A 9 -7.92 -6.23 -10.69
N TYR A 10 -7.76 -6.26 -9.37
CA TYR A 10 -7.18 -5.19 -8.57
C TYR A 10 -6.03 -5.75 -7.75
N THR A 11 -4.96 -4.97 -7.59
CA THR A 11 -3.73 -5.42 -6.93
C THR A 11 -3.05 -4.28 -6.21
N ASP A 12 -2.59 -4.54 -4.99
CA ASP A 12 -1.87 -3.58 -4.15
C ASP A 12 -0.83 -4.31 -3.26
N GLY A 13 0.20 -3.59 -2.84
CA GLY A 13 1.28 -4.07 -1.98
C GLY A 13 1.71 -3.02 -0.96
N ALA A 14 1.95 -3.47 0.27
CA ALA A 14 2.34 -2.62 1.38
C ALA A 14 3.56 -3.20 2.11
N CYS A 15 4.42 -2.34 2.63
CA CYS A 15 5.59 -2.73 3.41
C CYS A 15 5.76 -1.84 4.64
N SER A 16 5.90 -2.44 5.82
CA SER A 16 6.16 -1.75 7.09
C SER A 16 7.67 -1.62 7.28
N GLY A 17 8.24 -0.52 6.78
CA GLY A 17 9.70 -0.34 6.62
C GLY A 17 10.19 -0.93 5.29
N ASN A 18 11.15 -0.27 4.63
CA ASN A 18 11.58 -0.65 3.28
C ASN A 18 13.12 -0.78 3.19
N PRO A 19 13.70 -1.97 3.37
CA PRO A 19 13.05 -3.28 3.49
C PRO A 19 12.46 -3.57 4.88
N GLY A 20 11.46 -4.45 4.94
CA GLY A 20 10.77 -4.84 6.18
C GLY A 20 9.65 -5.85 5.95
N PRO A 21 8.82 -6.15 6.96
CA PRO A 21 7.62 -6.97 6.81
C PRO A 21 6.67 -6.37 5.78
N GLY A 22 6.32 -7.15 4.76
CA GLY A 22 5.43 -6.72 3.69
C GLY A 22 4.25 -7.65 3.50
N GLY A 23 3.21 -7.12 2.89
CA GLY A 23 2.01 -7.84 2.51
C GLY A 23 1.50 -7.39 1.16
N TRP A 24 0.77 -8.26 0.50
CA TRP A 24 0.18 -8.01 -0.81
C TRP A 24 -1.27 -8.49 -0.82
N GLY A 25 -2.09 -7.81 -1.62
CA GLY A 25 -3.51 -8.10 -1.77
C GLY A 25 -3.93 -8.05 -3.24
N ALA A 26 -4.81 -8.96 -3.63
CA ALA A 26 -5.43 -8.94 -4.95
C ALA A 26 -6.92 -9.29 -4.86
N VAL A 27 -7.74 -8.59 -5.64
CA VAL A 27 -9.18 -8.83 -5.74
C VAL A 27 -9.55 -9.12 -7.18
N VAL A 28 -10.20 -10.26 -7.40
CA VAL A 28 -10.72 -10.71 -8.68
C VAL A 28 -12.22 -10.48 -8.70
N CYS A 29 -12.69 -9.58 -9.56
CA CYS A 29 -14.10 -9.25 -9.69
C CYS A 29 -14.73 -10.02 -10.84
N PHE A 30 -15.89 -10.63 -10.60
CA PHE A 30 -16.63 -11.41 -11.59
C PHE A 30 -17.84 -10.65 -12.12
N ALA A 31 -18.26 -10.98 -13.34
CA ALA A 31 -19.38 -10.34 -14.02
C ALA A 31 -20.75 -10.58 -13.36
N ASP A 32 -20.84 -11.53 -12.44
CA ASP A 32 -22.05 -11.80 -11.63
C ASP A 32 -22.12 -10.97 -10.34
N GLY A 33 -21.13 -10.09 -10.11
CA GLY A 33 -21.04 -9.23 -8.93
C GLY A 33 -20.31 -9.86 -7.75
N ASN A 34 -19.87 -11.12 -7.86
CA ASN A 34 -19.05 -11.75 -6.84
C ASN A 34 -17.59 -11.29 -6.95
N CYS A 35 -16.83 -11.46 -5.87
CA CYS A 35 -15.38 -11.26 -5.86
C CYS A 35 -14.66 -12.43 -5.20
N HIS A 36 -13.39 -12.58 -5.53
CA HIS A 36 -12.47 -13.51 -4.91
C HIS A 36 -11.20 -12.77 -4.50
N GLU A 37 -10.85 -12.86 -3.23
CA GLU A 37 -9.77 -12.12 -2.59
C GLU A 37 -8.59 -13.05 -2.34
N LEU A 38 -7.39 -12.56 -2.63
CA LEU A 38 -6.12 -13.23 -2.47
C LEU A 38 -5.20 -12.31 -1.67
N GLY A 39 -4.31 -12.88 -0.87
CA GLY A 39 -3.28 -12.12 -0.20
C GLY A 39 -2.24 -13.00 0.45
N GLY A 40 -1.14 -12.37 0.86
CA GLY A 40 -0.05 -13.02 1.57
C GLY A 40 0.94 -12.01 2.10
N GLY A 41 1.88 -12.48 2.93
CA GLY A 41 2.92 -11.63 3.52
C GLY A 41 4.30 -12.28 3.46
N GLU A 42 5.32 -11.43 3.47
CA GLU A 42 6.73 -11.83 3.53
C GLU A 42 7.43 -11.04 4.66
N PRO A 43 8.07 -11.71 5.63
CA PRO A 43 8.66 -11.02 6.80
C PRO A 43 9.76 -10.02 6.47
N GLN A 44 10.44 -10.21 5.33
CA GLN A 44 11.52 -9.32 4.90
C GLN A 44 11.48 -9.14 3.39
N THR A 45 10.93 -8.02 2.95
CA THR A 45 10.70 -7.71 1.55
C THR A 45 10.73 -6.20 1.31
N THR A 46 10.27 -5.75 0.14
CA THR A 46 10.14 -4.31 -0.20
C THR A 46 8.77 -4.03 -0.79
N ASN A 47 8.34 -2.77 -0.78
CA ASN A 47 7.03 -2.38 -1.34
C ASN A 47 6.86 -2.85 -2.79
N ASN A 48 7.85 -2.55 -3.65
CA ASN A 48 7.84 -2.94 -5.05
C ASN A 48 7.68 -4.45 -5.25
N ARG A 49 8.30 -5.27 -4.38
CA ARG A 49 8.16 -6.73 -4.48
C ARG A 49 6.73 -7.17 -4.12
N MET A 50 6.10 -6.56 -3.12
CA MET A 50 4.72 -6.87 -2.75
C MET A 50 3.72 -6.45 -3.83
N GLU A 51 3.88 -5.27 -4.41
CA GLU A 51 3.07 -4.83 -5.56
C GLU A 51 3.18 -5.81 -6.74
N MET A 52 4.41 -6.24 -7.06
CA MET A 52 4.65 -7.23 -8.11
C MET A 52 4.05 -8.61 -7.77
N GLN A 53 4.16 -9.04 -6.52
CA GLN A 53 3.63 -10.33 -6.05
C GLN A 53 2.10 -10.38 -6.14
N ALA A 54 1.41 -9.28 -5.79
CA ALA A 54 -0.04 -9.15 -5.96
C ALA A 54 -0.46 -9.38 -7.41
N ALA A 55 0.25 -8.74 -8.34
CA ALA A 55 -0.03 -8.88 -9.76
C ALA A 55 0.29 -10.27 -10.31
N VAL A 56 1.36 -10.93 -9.85
CA VAL A 56 1.63 -12.33 -10.18
C VAL A 56 0.43 -13.20 -9.77
N ALA A 57 -0.02 -13.10 -8.51
CA ALA A 57 -1.13 -13.91 -8.02
C ALA A 57 -2.44 -13.67 -8.79
N ALA A 58 -2.77 -12.41 -9.08
CA ALA A 58 -3.96 -12.06 -9.86
C ALA A 58 -3.91 -12.62 -11.29
N LEU A 59 -2.74 -12.57 -11.94
CA LEU A 59 -2.55 -13.08 -13.29
C LEU A 59 -2.50 -14.61 -13.34
N GLU A 60 -1.96 -15.28 -12.33
CA GLU A 60 -2.03 -16.74 -12.20
C GLU A 60 -3.48 -17.20 -12.06
N PHE A 61 -4.28 -16.50 -11.24
CA PHE A 61 -5.71 -16.77 -11.12
C PHE A 61 -6.41 -16.62 -12.47
N PHE A 62 -6.16 -15.51 -13.17
CA PHE A 62 -6.73 -15.27 -14.49
C PHE A 62 -6.32 -16.34 -15.52
N ALA A 63 -5.04 -16.70 -15.58
CA ALA A 63 -4.55 -17.72 -16.49
C ALA A 63 -5.19 -19.10 -16.22
N ASN A 64 -5.37 -19.46 -14.95
CA ASN A 64 -5.99 -20.72 -14.53
C ASN A 64 -7.50 -20.77 -14.80
N SER A 65 -8.16 -19.61 -14.92
CA SER A 65 -9.59 -19.56 -15.27
C SER A 65 -9.89 -20.08 -16.68
N GLY A 66 -8.89 -20.09 -17.56
CA GLY A 66 -9.07 -20.42 -18.98
C GLY A 66 -9.83 -19.36 -19.79
N GLN A 67 -10.11 -18.19 -19.20
CA GLN A 67 -10.81 -17.11 -19.89
C GLN A 67 -9.96 -16.56 -21.05
N THR A 68 -10.57 -16.51 -22.23
CA THR A 68 -9.92 -15.96 -23.44
C THR A 68 -10.22 -14.49 -23.69
N GLU A 69 -11.22 -13.93 -23.00
CA GLU A 69 -11.64 -12.55 -23.17
C GLU A 69 -10.70 -11.57 -22.44
N PRO A 70 -10.52 -10.35 -22.97
CA PRO A 70 -9.70 -9.34 -22.31
C PRO A 70 -10.18 -9.00 -20.90
N VAL A 71 -9.24 -8.70 -20.01
CA VAL A 71 -9.45 -8.26 -18.63
C VAL A 71 -8.64 -7.00 -18.35
N ILE A 72 -9.14 -6.15 -17.46
CA ILE A 72 -8.40 -4.98 -16.97
C ILE A 72 -7.80 -5.31 -15.60
N LEU A 73 -6.51 -5.06 -15.45
CA LEU A 73 -5.78 -5.11 -14.18
C LEU A 73 -5.48 -3.67 -13.75
N TYR A 74 -6.04 -3.30 -12.60
CA TYR A 74 -5.85 -2.02 -11.94
C TYR A 74 -4.80 -2.15 -10.84
N THR A 75 -3.84 -1.22 -10.84
CA THR A 75 -2.80 -1.10 -9.83
C THR A 75 -2.46 0.36 -9.62
N ASP A 76 -2.11 0.74 -8.39
CA ASP A 76 -1.56 2.04 -8.06
C ASP A 76 -0.04 2.11 -8.24
N SER A 77 0.62 0.98 -8.50
CA SER A 77 2.05 0.93 -8.79
C SER A 77 2.38 1.39 -10.21
N GLU A 78 2.88 2.63 -10.32
CA GLU A 78 3.48 3.11 -11.57
C GLU A 78 4.72 2.30 -11.96
N TYR A 79 5.48 1.80 -10.98
CA TYR A 79 6.66 0.96 -11.21
C TYR A 79 6.28 -0.32 -11.95
N LEU A 80 5.27 -1.03 -11.43
CA LEU A 80 4.75 -2.26 -12.04
C LEU A 80 4.18 -1.99 -13.43
N LYS A 81 3.26 -1.03 -13.55
CA LYS A 81 2.61 -0.69 -14.83
C LYS A 81 3.63 -0.29 -15.88
N ASN A 82 4.55 0.63 -15.58
CA ASN A 82 5.53 1.08 -16.56
C ASN A 82 6.54 -0.04 -16.88
N GLY A 83 6.90 -0.86 -15.90
CA GLY A 83 7.80 -2.00 -16.11
C GLY A 83 7.24 -2.99 -17.11
N ILE A 84 6.01 -3.45 -16.91
CA ILE A 84 5.39 -4.46 -17.78
C ILE A 84 5.00 -3.89 -19.16
N THR A 85 4.56 -2.63 -19.24
CA THR A 85 4.08 -2.04 -20.50
C THR A 85 5.19 -1.43 -21.35
N LYS A 86 6.25 -0.87 -20.73
CA LYS A 86 7.29 -0.10 -21.44
C LYS A 86 8.68 -0.73 -21.34
N TRP A 87 9.12 -1.13 -20.15
CA TRP A 87 10.55 -1.44 -19.93
C TRP A 87 10.93 -2.90 -20.25
N ILE A 88 10.03 -3.85 -20.00
CA ILE A 88 10.32 -5.30 -20.07
C ILE A 88 10.83 -5.74 -21.45
N LYS A 89 10.31 -5.14 -22.53
CA LYS A 89 10.77 -5.42 -23.90
C LYS A 89 12.24 -5.01 -24.08
N GLY A 90 12.62 -3.85 -23.54
CA GLY A 90 13.99 -3.36 -23.59
C GLY A 90 14.94 -4.22 -22.75
N TRP A 91 14.51 -4.64 -21.56
CA TRP A 91 15.29 -5.52 -20.69
C TRP A 91 15.51 -6.89 -21.33
N LYS A 92 14.49 -7.52 -21.91
CA LYS A 92 14.61 -8.80 -22.62
C LYS A 92 15.62 -8.73 -23.77
N ASN A 93 15.57 -7.66 -24.58
CA ASN A 93 16.51 -7.45 -25.68
C ASN A 93 17.96 -7.23 -25.21
N LYS A 94 18.16 -6.77 -23.96
CA LYS A 94 19.47 -6.54 -23.36
C LYS A 94 19.90 -7.67 -22.41
N GLY A 95 19.22 -8.83 -22.45
CA GLY A 95 19.53 -9.95 -21.57
C GLY A 95 19.31 -9.64 -20.08
N TRP A 96 18.21 -8.95 -19.76
CA TRP A 96 17.81 -8.54 -18.41
C TRP A 96 18.79 -7.60 -17.70
N LYS A 97 19.44 -6.72 -18.48
CA LYS A 97 20.32 -5.66 -17.99
C LYS A 97 19.72 -4.27 -18.21
N THR A 98 20.02 -3.39 -17.26
CA THR A 98 19.70 -1.96 -17.31
C THR A 98 20.60 -1.23 -18.32
N SER A 99 20.29 0.03 -18.62
CA SER A 99 21.11 0.86 -19.51
C SER A 99 22.56 1.06 -19.02
N THR A 100 22.80 0.93 -17.72
CA THR A 100 24.12 1.03 -17.10
C THR A 100 24.87 -0.31 -17.06
N GLY A 101 24.29 -1.37 -17.63
CA GLY A 101 24.91 -2.71 -17.69
C GLY A 101 24.75 -3.54 -16.42
N LYS A 102 24.13 -2.98 -15.37
CA LYS A 102 23.77 -3.72 -14.15
C LYS A 102 22.54 -4.59 -14.39
N ASP A 103 22.43 -5.67 -13.64
CA ASP A 103 21.28 -6.55 -13.62
C ASP A 103 20.01 -5.78 -13.18
N VAL A 104 18.88 -6.09 -13.82
CA VAL A 104 17.58 -5.52 -13.45
C VAL A 104 17.20 -6.02 -12.05
N VAL A 105 16.72 -5.13 -11.20
CA VAL A 105 16.25 -5.47 -9.84
C VAL A 105 14.91 -6.22 -9.93
N ASN A 106 14.67 -7.18 -9.04
CA ASN A 106 13.46 -8.03 -9.00
C ASN A 106 13.24 -8.87 -10.27
N GLN A 107 14.33 -9.30 -10.93
CA GLN A 107 14.27 -10.13 -12.15
C GLN A 107 13.42 -11.39 -11.98
N ASP A 108 13.50 -12.02 -10.81
CA ASP A 108 12.72 -13.20 -10.44
C ASP A 108 11.21 -12.98 -10.66
N LEU A 109 10.66 -11.88 -10.13
CA LEU A 109 9.25 -11.54 -10.28
C LEU A 109 8.93 -11.03 -11.69
N TRP A 110 9.85 -10.31 -12.33
CA TRP A 110 9.66 -9.86 -13.71
C TRP A 110 9.55 -11.01 -14.70
N HIS A 111 10.31 -12.10 -14.51
CA HIS A 111 10.19 -13.30 -15.33
C HIS A 111 8.82 -13.95 -15.22
N LEU A 112 8.25 -14.02 -14.00
CA LEU A 112 6.91 -14.54 -13.78
C LEU A 112 5.85 -13.65 -14.43
N LEU A 113 5.92 -12.34 -14.22
CA LEU A 113 5.02 -11.36 -14.84
C LEU A 113 5.07 -11.41 -16.37
N ASP A 114 6.27 -11.48 -16.99
CA ASP A 114 6.40 -11.60 -18.45
C ASP A 114 5.75 -12.87 -19.00
N LYS A 115 5.86 -13.98 -18.26
CA LYS A 115 5.27 -15.26 -18.64
C LYS A 115 3.74 -15.24 -18.56
N LEU A 116 3.19 -14.60 -17.54
CA LEU A 116 1.75 -14.55 -17.27
C LEU A 116 1.04 -13.45 -18.07
N ASN A 117 1.74 -12.35 -18.35
CA ASN A 117 1.18 -11.23 -19.07
C ASN A 117 0.90 -11.61 -20.54
N SER A 118 -0.31 -11.35 -21.00
CA SER A 118 -0.77 -11.65 -22.36
C SER A 118 -1.41 -10.42 -23.00
N ARG A 119 -1.75 -10.50 -24.29
CA ARG A 119 -2.49 -9.43 -24.98
C ARG A 119 -3.92 -9.22 -24.44
N GLN A 120 -4.43 -10.16 -23.64
CA GLN A 120 -5.74 -10.07 -23.01
C GLN A 120 -5.71 -9.14 -21.80
N VAL A 121 -4.55 -8.94 -21.16
CA VAL A 121 -4.44 -8.12 -19.96
C VAL A 121 -4.20 -6.66 -20.36
N LYS A 122 -5.10 -5.78 -19.96
CA LYS A 122 -4.95 -4.33 -20.06
C LYS A 122 -4.57 -3.77 -18.71
N TRP A 123 -3.48 -3.00 -18.67
CA TRP A 123 -2.95 -2.44 -17.43
C TRP A 123 -3.41 -1.00 -17.27
N GLU A 124 -4.16 -0.73 -16.21
CA GLU A 124 -4.61 0.61 -15.86
C GLU A 124 -4.03 1.05 -14.53
N HIS A 125 -3.71 2.36 -14.47
CA HIS A 125 -3.23 2.95 -13.22
C HIS A 125 -4.43 3.59 -12.53
N VAL A 126 -4.65 3.21 -11.29
CA VAL A 126 -5.56 3.91 -10.38
C VAL A 126 -4.71 4.73 -9.44
N ARG A 127 -5.24 5.86 -8.99
CA ARG A 127 -4.56 6.59 -7.91
C ARG A 127 -4.77 5.79 -6.63
N GLY A 128 -3.72 5.60 -5.85
CA GLY A 128 -3.86 5.04 -4.50
C GLY A 128 -4.83 5.90 -3.68
N HIS A 129 -5.67 5.26 -2.88
CA HIS A 129 -6.62 5.91 -1.95
C HIS A 129 -7.59 6.92 -2.59
N SER A 130 -8.01 6.69 -3.84
CA SER A 130 -8.92 7.60 -4.54
C SER A 130 -10.40 7.19 -4.49
N GLY A 131 -10.84 6.38 -3.52
CA GLY A 131 -12.24 5.93 -3.44
C GLY A 131 -12.59 4.74 -4.33
N ASP A 132 -11.60 4.04 -4.92
CA ASP A 132 -11.87 2.77 -5.62
C ASP A 132 -11.97 1.65 -4.58
N PHE A 133 -13.20 1.22 -4.34
CA PHE A 133 -13.55 0.20 -3.35
C PHE A 133 -12.68 -1.07 -3.43
N TYR A 134 -12.36 -1.54 -4.63
CA TYR A 134 -11.58 -2.78 -4.78
C TYR A 134 -10.08 -2.55 -4.60
N ASN A 135 -9.57 -1.38 -4.98
CA ASN A 135 -8.18 -1.02 -4.67
C ASN A 135 -7.99 -0.83 -3.16
N GLU A 136 -8.90 -0.14 -2.48
CA GLU A 136 -8.87 0.03 -1.03
C GLU A 136 -8.95 -1.32 -0.30
N ARG A 137 -9.74 -2.26 -0.82
CA ARG A 137 -9.76 -3.62 -0.30
C ARG A 137 -8.42 -4.35 -0.49
N CYS A 138 -7.73 -4.15 -1.61
CA CYS A 138 -6.38 -4.71 -1.82
C CYS A 138 -5.38 -4.15 -0.81
N ASP A 139 -5.40 -2.83 -0.61
CA ASP A 139 -4.56 -2.13 0.37
C ASP A 139 -4.83 -2.65 1.80
N GLU A 140 -6.10 -2.81 2.19
CA GLU A 140 -6.48 -3.36 3.49
C GLU A 140 -5.89 -4.77 3.70
N ILE A 141 -6.01 -5.63 2.68
CA ILE A 141 -5.44 -6.98 2.71
C ILE A 141 -3.92 -6.90 2.86
N ALA A 142 -3.26 -6.09 2.03
CA ALA A 142 -1.81 -5.92 2.03
C ALA A 142 -1.27 -5.41 3.38
N ARG A 143 -1.92 -4.40 3.97
CA ARG A 143 -1.55 -3.83 5.27
C ARG A 143 -1.75 -4.79 6.42
N ASN A 144 -2.79 -5.61 6.39
CA ASN A 144 -2.98 -6.64 7.41
C ASN A 144 -1.85 -7.66 7.34
N PHE A 145 -1.53 -8.19 6.15
CA PHE A 145 -0.42 -9.12 5.98
C PHE A 145 0.94 -8.52 6.34
N SER A 146 1.19 -7.23 6.03
CA SER A 146 2.45 -6.56 6.40
C SER A 146 2.63 -6.45 7.92
N ARG A 147 1.53 -6.50 8.69
CA ARG A 147 1.53 -6.50 10.16
C ARG A 147 1.45 -7.91 10.76
N ASN A 148 1.60 -8.95 9.94
CA ASN A 148 1.39 -10.36 10.31
C ASN A 148 -0.02 -10.67 10.84
N LEU A 149 -1.02 -9.90 10.41
CA LEU A 149 -2.43 -10.17 10.65
C LEU A 149 -3.00 -10.92 9.44
N ILE A 150 -3.86 -11.91 9.70
CA ILE A 150 -4.54 -12.67 8.65
C ILE A 150 -5.95 -12.09 8.50
N PRO A 151 -6.24 -11.32 7.43
CA PRO A 151 -7.58 -10.81 7.18
C PRO A 151 -8.51 -11.93 6.72
N GLU A 152 -9.82 -11.75 6.93
CA GLU A 152 -10.81 -12.63 6.33
C GLU A 152 -10.89 -12.36 4.82
N LEU A 153 -10.54 -13.35 4.01
CA LEU A 153 -10.53 -13.26 2.54
C LEU A 153 -11.82 -13.86 1.97
N LYS A 154 -12.56 -13.08 1.19
CA LYS A 154 -13.77 -13.55 0.50
C LYS A 154 -13.40 -14.48 -0.65
N GLN A 155 -13.91 -15.71 -0.65
CA GLN A 155 -13.68 -16.69 -1.71
C GLN A 155 -14.94 -16.83 -2.58
N ALA A 156 -14.81 -16.68 -3.90
CA ALA A 156 -15.89 -17.05 -4.82
C ALA A 156 -16.13 -18.57 -4.78
N GLY A 157 -17.25 -18.99 -4.20
CA GLY A 157 -17.63 -20.41 -4.09
C GLY A 157 -18.45 -20.83 -2.88
N THR A 158 -18.67 -19.98 -1.87
CA THR A 158 -19.47 -20.32 -0.68
C THR A 158 -20.78 -19.52 -0.62
N LEU A 159 -21.84 -20.21 -1.07
CA LEU A 159 -23.29 -20.00 -0.91
C LEU A 159 -24.06 -19.14 -1.94
N PRO A 160 -25.21 -19.64 -2.45
CA PRO A 160 -26.12 -18.92 -3.34
C PRO A 160 -27.06 -17.97 -2.57
N CYS A 161 -27.30 -16.81 -3.15
CA CYS A 161 -28.21 -15.79 -2.64
C CYS A 161 -29.68 -16.20 -2.83
N LYS A 162 -30.51 -16.10 -1.78
CA LYS A 162 -31.92 -15.69 -1.89
C LYS A 162 -32.40 -14.96 -0.63
N GLY A 163 -32.79 -13.70 -0.85
CA GLY A 163 -33.79 -12.91 -0.12
C GLY A 163 -33.97 -13.09 1.39
N ALA A 164 -33.45 -12.15 2.17
CA ALA A 164 -34.07 -11.69 3.40
C ALA A 164 -33.66 -10.23 3.65
N THR A 165 -34.64 -9.38 3.90
CA THR A 165 -34.50 -8.01 4.43
C THR A 165 -33.59 -7.98 5.66
N PRO A 166 -32.90 -6.85 5.93
CA PRO A 166 -32.00 -6.76 7.08
C PRO A 166 -32.80 -6.85 8.39
N PRO A 167 -32.44 -7.74 9.35
CA PRO A 167 -32.94 -7.65 10.72
C PRO A 167 -32.09 -6.62 11.51
N PRO A 168 -32.66 -6.01 12.57
CA PRO A 168 -32.05 -4.89 13.27
C PRO A 168 -30.91 -5.31 14.21
N LEU A 169 -30.07 -4.34 14.55
CA LEU A 169 -28.96 -4.43 15.50
C LEU A 169 -29.36 -5.13 16.82
N GLY A 170 -28.47 -6.02 17.29
CA GLY A 170 -28.32 -6.37 18.71
C GLY A 170 -28.29 -7.87 19.02
N SER A 171 -27.11 -8.40 19.35
CA SER A 171 -26.89 -9.34 20.48
C SER A 171 -25.42 -9.80 20.53
N GLU A 172 -24.88 -9.79 21.74
CA GLU A 172 -23.51 -10.15 22.11
C GLU A 172 -23.35 -11.69 22.19
N ASN A 173 -22.18 -12.22 21.81
CA ASN A 173 -21.85 -13.64 21.92
C ASN A 173 -21.05 -13.94 23.20
N THR A 174 -21.53 -14.87 24.04
CA THR A 174 -20.83 -15.42 25.21
C THR A 174 -20.26 -16.80 24.88
N ILE A 175 -19.00 -17.09 25.23
CA ILE A 175 -18.41 -18.44 25.17
C ILE A 175 -17.97 -18.87 26.58
N VAL A 176 -18.25 -20.12 26.93
CA VAL A 176 -17.87 -20.77 28.21
C VAL A 176 -16.81 -21.83 27.92
N LEU A 177 -15.68 -21.81 28.64
CA LEU A 177 -14.69 -22.88 28.64
C LEU A 177 -14.65 -23.54 30.03
N GLU A 178 -14.74 -24.87 30.08
CA GLU A 178 -14.61 -25.67 31.30
C GLU A 178 -13.19 -26.25 31.38
N GLU A 179 -12.50 -26.03 32.51
CA GLU A 179 -11.34 -26.84 32.90
C GLU A 179 -11.61 -27.56 34.22
N THR A 180 -11.04 -28.77 34.34
CA THR A 180 -11.15 -29.62 35.53
C THR A 180 -9.76 -29.91 36.06
N ASP A 181 -9.57 -29.72 37.37
CA ASP A 181 -8.32 -30.07 38.04
C ASP A 181 -8.39 -31.48 38.67
N ALA A 182 -7.21 -32.00 39.02
CA ALA A 182 -7.00 -33.40 39.41
C ALA A 182 -7.61 -33.81 40.78
N THR A 183 -8.48 -32.98 41.37
CA THR A 183 -9.18 -33.28 42.63
C THR A 183 -10.70 -33.14 42.52
N GLY A 184 -11.25 -32.94 41.31
CA GLY A 184 -12.68 -33.08 41.04
C GLY A 184 -13.58 -31.94 41.54
N ASN A 185 -13.01 -30.80 41.93
CA ASN A 185 -13.80 -29.62 42.29
C ASN A 185 -13.98 -28.72 41.06
N LYS A 186 -15.25 -28.44 40.72
CA LYS A 186 -15.62 -27.53 39.64
C LYS A 186 -15.67 -26.09 40.17
N THR A 187 -14.77 -25.24 39.68
CA THR A 187 -14.83 -23.79 39.91
C THR A 187 -15.37 -23.14 38.65
N ILE A 188 -16.50 -22.44 38.76
CA ILE A 188 -17.10 -21.66 37.67
C ILE A 188 -16.59 -20.23 37.81
N GLU A 189 -15.66 -19.82 36.93
CA GLU A 189 -15.31 -18.41 36.77
C GLU A 189 -16.02 -17.87 35.53
N SER A 190 -17.00 -16.99 35.75
CA SER A 190 -17.61 -16.20 34.69
C SER A 190 -16.74 -14.98 34.41
N TYR A 191 -15.99 -15.00 33.31
CA TYR A 191 -15.29 -13.82 32.81
C TYR A 191 -16.16 -13.08 31.80
N VAL A 192 -16.47 -11.82 32.08
CA VAL A 192 -16.97 -10.88 31.07
C VAL A 192 -15.75 -10.29 30.39
N ILE A 193 -15.40 -10.79 29.20
CA ILE A 193 -14.37 -10.15 28.37
C ILE A 193 -15.07 -9.04 27.60
N THR A 194 -14.95 -7.80 28.07
CA THR A 194 -15.14 -6.65 27.18
C THR A 194 -14.00 -6.68 26.17
N SER A 195 -14.37 -6.97 24.93
CA SER A 195 -13.50 -6.96 23.76
C SER A 195 -13.00 -5.55 23.50
N ASP A 196 -11.96 -5.12 24.22
CA ASP A 196 -11.20 -3.93 23.87
C ASP A 196 -10.01 -4.31 22.99
N LEU A 197 -9.93 -3.59 21.87
CA LEU A 197 -8.95 -3.64 20.79
C LEU A 197 -9.15 -4.76 19.77
N LEU A 198 -9.99 -4.48 18.77
CA LEU A 198 -9.53 -4.36 17.38
C LEU A 198 -10.63 -3.77 16.48
N ILE A 199 -10.19 -2.87 15.58
CA ILE A 199 -10.87 -2.30 14.40
C ILE A 199 -11.91 -1.23 14.79
N SER A 200 -11.77 0.05 14.43
CA SER A 200 -11.40 0.64 13.14
C SER A 200 -10.99 2.12 13.39
N ASP A 201 -10.52 2.99 12.49
CA ASP A 201 -10.39 3.03 11.05
C ASP A 201 -9.45 4.19 10.67
N ALA A 202 -8.91 4.09 9.47
CA ALA A 202 -8.69 5.14 8.46
C ALA A 202 -8.64 6.63 8.89
N ALA A 203 -7.59 7.31 8.41
CA ALA A 203 -7.76 8.39 7.42
C ALA A 203 -6.43 8.70 6.72
N MET A 204 -6.34 8.35 5.44
CA MET A 204 -5.69 9.21 4.45
C MET A 204 -6.56 10.46 4.31
N MET A 205 -6.01 11.65 4.54
CA MET A 205 -6.57 12.89 4.00
C MET A 205 -5.89 13.18 2.66
N ASP A 206 -6.58 12.94 1.54
CA ASP A 206 -6.64 13.98 0.49
C ASP A 206 -8.05 14.59 0.53
N SER A 207 -8.12 15.82 1.05
CA SER A 207 -9.13 16.85 0.79
C SER A 207 -10.61 16.44 0.60
N ASN A 208 -11.14 15.57 1.45
CA ASN A 208 -12.35 15.91 2.20
C ASN A 208 -11.92 16.03 3.67
N ALA A 209 -12.33 17.10 4.34
CA ALA A 209 -12.02 17.31 5.75
C ALA A 209 -12.75 16.28 6.64
N ASP A 210 -12.28 15.03 6.69
CA ASP A 210 -12.29 14.31 7.96
C ASP A 210 -11.15 14.94 8.75
N THR A 211 -11.49 16.00 9.48
CA THR A 211 -10.54 16.76 10.28
C THR A 211 -9.71 15.78 11.08
N LEU A 212 -8.42 16.09 11.26
CA LEU A 212 -7.50 15.40 12.18
C LEU A 212 -8.13 15.09 13.55
N GLU A 213 -9.27 15.70 13.89
CA GLU A 213 -10.14 15.47 15.05
C GLU A 213 -10.88 14.11 15.06
N ASN A 214 -11.19 13.49 13.92
CA ASN A 214 -11.98 12.25 13.83
C ASN A 214 -11.16 10.95 14.00
N LEU A 215 -9.84 11.04 14.03
CA LEU A 215 -8.95 9.89 14.26
C LEU A 215 -8.87 9.50 15.74
N PRO A 216 -8.73 8.19 16.06
CA PRO A 216 -8.47 7.73 17.42
C PRO A 216 -7.30 8.50 18.06
N ARG A 217 -7.42 8.88 19.34
CA ARG A 217 -6.43 9.73 20.04
C ARG A 217 -5.00 9.20 19.89
N GLU A 218 -4.84 7.90 19.94
CA GLU A 218 -3.54 7.24 19.84
C GLU A 218 -2.89 7.46 18.47
N VAL A 219 -3.67 7.35 17.41
CA VAL A 219 -3.24 7.61 16.03
C VAL A 219 -2.85 9.08 15.86
N ARG A 220 -3.68 10.02 16.35
CA ARG A 220 -3.37 11.46 16.31
C ARG A 220 -2.08 11.83 17.05
N VAL A 221 -1.84 11.19 18.19
CA VAL A 221 -0.60 11.38 18.96
C VAL A 221 0.59 10.81 18.19
N GLN A 222 0.43 9.67 17.51
CA GLN A 222 1.50 9.09 16.71
C GLN A 222 1.83 9.94 15.48
N GLU A 223 0.82 10.44 14.77
CA GLU A 223 1.01 11.38 13.65
C GLU A 223 1.72 12.65 14.10
N LEU A 224 1.36 13.18 15.27
CA LEU A 224 2.04 14.34 15.84
C LEU A 224 3.51 14.04 16.16
N ARG A 225 3.82 12.84 16.69
CA ARG A 225 5.21 12.42 16.96
C ARG A 225 6.02 12.32 15.67
N ASN A 226 5.49 11.62 14.67
CA ASN A 226 6.12 11.48 13.36
C ASN A 226 6.35 12.87 12.74
N LEU A 227 5.36 13.75 12.85
CA LEU A 227 5.48 15.10 12.35
C LEU A 227 6.59 15.89 13.06
N ILE A 228 6.66 15.82 14.39
CA ILE A 228 7.72 16.50 15.16
C ILE A 228 9.09 15.96 14.76
N GLU A 229 9.24 14.65 14.58
CA GLU A 229 10.48 14.04 14.11
C GLU A 229 10.89 14.56 12.73
N THR A 230 9.96 14.61 11.78
CA THR A 230 10.18 15.21 10.46
C THR A 230 10.66 16.66 10.56
N LEU A 231 10.03 17.46 11.43
CA LEU A 231 10.42 18.87 11.62
C LEU A 231 11.80 19.00 12.27
N HIS A 232 12.19 18.10 13.17
CA HIS A 232 13.54 18.07 13.73
C HIS A 232 14.59 17.72 12.68
N ILE A 233 14.31 16.75 11.81
CA ILE A 233 15.21 16.39 10.70
C ILE A 233 15.39 17.60 9.77
N ALA A 234 14.29 18.28 9.42
CA ALA A 234 14.33 19.49 8.60
C ALA A 234 15.17 20.61 9.25
N ASP A 235 15.05 20.79 10.57
CA ASP A 235 15.82 21.77 11.33
C ASP A 235 17.31 21.44 11.36
N GLU A 236 17.65 20.16 11.52
CA GLU A 236 19.04 19.70 11.51
C GLU A 236 19.68 19.85 10.13
N VAL A 237 18.95 19.49 9.06
CA VAL A 237 19.38 19.68 7.67
C VAL A 237 19.64 21.16 7.39
N ALA A 238 18.74 22.04 7.81
CA ALA A 238 18.88 23.48 7.61
C ALA A 238 20.05 24.06 8.42
N THR A 239 20.14 23.72 9.71
CA THR A 239 21.17 24.27 10.61
C THR A 239 22.58 23.85 10.20
N LYS A 240 22.74 22.62 9.73
CA LYS A 240 24.05 22.10 9.28
C LYS A 240 24.36 22.44 7.82
N GLY A 241 23.42 23.07 7.10
CA GLY A 241 23.57 23.43 5.69
C GLY A 241 23.71 22.20 4.78
N TYR A 242 23.06 21.09 5.13
CA TYR A 242 23.11 19.89 4.30
C TYR A 242 22.32 20.10 3.01
N LEU A 243 22.89 19.59 1.92
CA LEU A 243 22.20 19.50 0.64
C LEU A 243 21.53 18.13 0.55
N ILE A 244 20.24 18.11 0.25
CA ILE A 244 19.45 16.89 0.11
C ILE A 244 18.92 16.74 -1.31
N THR A 245 18.77 15.51 -1.78
CA THR A 245 18.26 15.21 -3.12
C THR A 245 16.74 15.44 -3.21
N SER A 246 16.21 15.55 -4.43
CA SER A 246 14.75 15.64 -4.64
C SER A 246 13.96 14.49 -4.02
N SER A 247 14.54 13.29 -3.92
CA SER A 247 13.89 12.11 -3.31
C SER A 247 13.87 12.23 -1.79
N GLU A 248 15.01 12.57 -1.17
CA GLU A 248 15.09 12.74 0.29
C GLU A 248 14.22 13.92 0.77
N LEU A 249 14.15 15.00 -0.02
CA LEU A 249 13.24 16.12 0.25
C LEU A 249 11.77 15.70 0.10
N ALA A 250 11.46 14.84 -0.87
CA ALA A 250 10.11 14.29 -1.03
C ALA A 250 9.70 13.43 0.17
N ASP A 251 10.61 12.55 0.62
CA ASP A 251 10.40 11.70 1.79
C ASP A 251 10.20 12.54 3.05
N LEU A 252 10.99 13.61 3.22
CA LEU A 252 10.86 14.55 4.34
C LEU A 252 9.50 15.29 4.34
N MET A 253 8.93 15.53 3.17
CA MET A 253 7.67 16.26 3.02
C MET A 253 6.44 15.37 2.95
N ASP A 254 6.64 14.05 2.87
CA ASP A 254 5.62 13.07 2.54
C ASP A 254 4.90 13.39 1.20
N VAL A 255 5.70 13.68 0.16
CA VAL A 255 5.20 13.95 -1.19
C VAL A 255 6.00 13.19 -2.24
N ASN A 256 5.48 13.06 -3.46
CA ASN A 256 6.23 12.46 -4.56
C ASN A 256 7.39 13.37 -5.04
N ALA A 257 8.54 12.79 -5.39
CA ALA A 257 9.71 13.53 -5.89
C ALA A 257 9.41 14.41 -7.12
N SER A 258 8.46 14.01 -7.96
CA SER A 258 8.01 14.84 -9.09
C SER A 258 7.37 16.16 -8.64
N ALA A 259 6.65 16.17 -7.51
CA ALA A 259 6.01 17.34 -6.93
C ALA A 259 7.03 18.35 -6.36
N VAL A 260 8.19 17.87 -5.89
CA VAL A 260 9.30 18.73 -5.47
C VAL A 260 9.90 19.45 -6.68
N THR A 261 10.16 18.70 -7.75
CA THR A 261 10.83 19.25 -8.94
C THR A 261 9.96 20.20 -9.77
N SER A 262 8.64 20.08 -9.69
CA SER A 262 7.69 20.93 -10.43
C SER A 262 7.38 22.27 -9.76
N ARG A 263 7.72 22.45 -8.47
CA ARG A 263 7.46 23.68 -7.68
C ARG A 263 8.39 24.86 -7.99
N GLY A 264 9.32 24.70 -8.93
CA GLY A 264 10.27 25.75 -9.31
C GLY A 264 11.57 25.71 -8.51
N ASP A 265 12.33 26.81 -8.54
CA ASP A 265 13.68 26.86 -7.97
C ASP A 265 13.71 27.32 -6.51
N ASN A 266 12.73 28.09 -6.05
CA ASN A 266 12.63 28.59 -4.67
C ASN A 266 11.17 28.62 -4.22
N TRP A 267 10.87 28.05 -3.07
CA TRP A 267 9.51 28.03 -2.51
C TRP A 267 9.53 27.79 -0.99
N VAL A 268 8.41 28.05 -0.33
CA VAL A 268 8.31 27.95 1.13
C VAL A 268 7.62 26.64 1.53
N TRP A 269 8.21 25.96 2.50
CA TRP A 269 7.64 24.78 3.16
C TRP A 269 7.59 25.02 4.67
N ARG A 270 6.39 25.21 5.23
CA ARG A 270 6.20 25.49 6.66
C ARG A 270 7.10 26.66 7.12
N ASN A 271 8.12 26.37 7.91
CA ASN A 271 9.06 27.36 8.47
C ASN A 271 10.40 27.42 7.72
N TRP A 272 10.52 26.77 6.56
CA TRP A 272 11.74 26.73 5.75
C TRP A 272 11.52 27.27 4.36
N VAL A 273 12.53 27.97 3.84
CA VAL A 273 12.73 28.24 2.43
C VAL A 273 13.47 27.05 1.84
N VAL A 274 12.94 26.51 0.75
CA VAL A 274 13.54 25.41 0.01
C VAL A 274 14.06 25.96 -1.31
N SER A 275 15.37 25.81 -1.52
CA SER A 275 16.08 26.40 -2.65
C SER A 275 16.83 25.35 -3.45
N ARG A 276 16.69 25.39 -4.77
CA ARG A 276 17.46 24.56 -5.70
C ARG A 276 18.87 25.12 -5.79
N VAL A 277 19.87 24.32 -5.43
CA VAL A 277 21.26 24.77 -5.41
C VAL A 277 21.97 24.41 -6.71
N ARG A 278 22.04 23.12 -7.03
CA ARG A 278 22.75 22.62 -8.21
C ARG A 278 22.27 21.24 -8.61
N ARG A 279 22.69 20.82 -9.81
CA ARG A 279 22.45 19.47 -10.32
C ARG A 279 23.75 18.68 -10.27
N GLU A 280 23.71 17.50 -9.65
CA GLU A 280 24.80 16.54 -9.65
C GLU A 280 24.35 15.29 -10.40
N GLY A 281 24.84 15.14 -11.64
CA GLY A 281 24.39 14.08 -12.54
C GLY A 281 22.88 14.15 -12.82
N ASN A 282 22.15 13.11 -12.41
CA ASN A 282 20.69 13.06 -12.59
C ASN A 282 19.89 13.55 -11.38
N GLN A 283 20.56 14.01 -10.33
CA GLN A 283 19.93 14.46 -9.09
C GLN A 283 19.98 15.98 -8.98
N ILE A 284 18.93 16.57 -8.43
CA ILE A 284 18.88 17.98 -8.06
C ILE A 284 19.08 18.04 -6.55
N LEU A 285 20.02 18.88 -6.12
CA LEU A 285 20.30 19.17 -4.73
C LEU A 285 19.55 20.41 -4.27
N TRP A 286 18.93 20.28 -3.12
CA TRP A 286 18.11 21.29 -2.46
C TRP A 286 18.71 21.64 -1.11
N GLN A 287 18.55 22.90 -0.74
CA GLN A 287 18.94 23.44 0.56
C GLN A 287 17.68 23.91 1.28
N LEU A 288 17.66 23.70 2.59
CA LEU A 288 16.63 24.23 3.49
C LEU A 288 17.23 25.36 4.33
N GLU A 289 16.51 26.46 4.45
CA GLU A 289 16.88 27.58 5.31
C GLU A 289 15.68 28.00 6.15
N ARG A 290 15.86 28.18 7.46
CA ARG A 290 14.75 28.63 8.32
C ARG A 290 14.39 30.07 8.01
N ILE A 291 13.10 30.34 7.79
CA ILE A 291 12.57 31.67 7.46
C ILE A 291 12.97 32.71 8.53
N ASP A 292 12.95 32.30 9.79
CA ASP A 292 13.30 33.13 10.95
C ASP A 292 14.77 33.59 10.93
N HIS A 293 15.65 32.82 10.28
CA HIS A 293 17.08 33.14 10.10
C HIS A 293 17.35 33.95 8.83
N VAL A 294 16.47 33.89 7.82
CA VAL A 294 16.60 34.64 6.55
C VAL A 294 16.35 36.15 6.75
N SER A 295 15.63 36.57 7.80
CA SER A 295 15.44 38.00 8.12
C SER A 295 16.63 38.66 8.85
N SER A 296 17.76 37.96 8.99
CA SER A 296 18.94 38.46 9.70
C SER A 296 20.08 38.95 8.80
N ALA A 297 19.94 38.84 7.48
CA ALA A 297 20.96 39.23 6.52
C ALA A 297 20.31 39.99 5.34
N ASP A 298 20.40 41.32 5.45
CA ASP A 298 20.30 42.37 4.41
C ASP A 298 19.06 42.46 3.50
#